data_AF-A0A3P1B201-F1
#
_entry.id   AF-A0A3P1B201-F1
#
_cell.length_a   1.000
_cell.length_b   1.000
_cell.length_c   1.000
_cell.angle_alpha   90.00
_cell.angle_beta   90.00
_cell.angle_gamma   90.00
#
_symmetry.space_group_name_H-M   'P 1'
#
loop_
_entity.id
_entity.type
_entity.pdbx_description
1 polymer ?
#
loop_
_entity_poly.entity_id
_entity_poly.type
_entity_poly.pdbx_seq_one_letter_code
_entity_poly.pdbx_strand_id
1 'polypeptide(L)'
;MGKIIFIYLIIVNYIAFSLYHLDKQRAIKGKQRISEKNLLTIAAFGGTLGAYLGMQKYRHKTKKLSFKLWFYGILILQIVFFFAVYKKRFFI
;
A
#
# COMPACT_ATOMS: atom_id res chain seq x y z
N MET A 1 19.39 14.81 1.22
CA MET A 1 18.61 13.81 0.45
C MET A 1 17.67 12.96 1.32
N GLY A 2 18.09 12.41 2.47
CA GLY A 2 17.24 11.52 3.29
C GLY A 2 15.91 12.13 3.79
N LYS A 3 15.89 13.42 4.13
CA LYS A 3 14.68 14.11 4.60
C LYS A 3 13.54 14.15 3.56
N ILE A 4 13.88 14.32 2.27
CA ILE A 4 12.90 14.37 1.18
C ILE A 4 12.25 13.00 0.98
N ILE A 5 13.03 11.93 1.05
CA ILE A 5 12.54 10.54 0.96
C ILE A 5 11.59 10.24 2.13
N PHE A 6 11.93 10.71 3.33
CA PHE A 6 11.11 10.51 4.52
C PHE A 6 9.75 11.25 4.41
N ILE A 7 9.76 12.51 3.96
CA ILE A 7 8.53 13.29 3.73
C ILE A 7 7.68 12.65 2.63
N TYR A 8 8.30 12.23 1.53
CA TYR A 8 7.62 11.52 0.45
C TYR A 8 6.91 10.25 0.95
N LEU A 9 7.60 9.43 1.75
CA LEU A 9 7.02 8.21 2.34
C LEU A 9 5.84 8.53 3.26
N ILE A 10 5.94 9.57 4.11
CA ILE A 10 4.84 9.96 4.99
C ILE A 10 3.62 10.37 4.17
N ILE A 11 3.81 11.22 3.15
CA ILE A 11 2.72 11.69 2.29
C ILE A 11 2.06 10.53 1.56
N VAL A 12 2.86 9.64 0.94
CA VAL A 12 2.35 8.48 0.21
C VAL A 12 1.58 7.52 1.13
N ASN A 13 2.04 7.29 2.35
CA ASN A 13 1.32 6.47 3.33
C ASN A 13 0.02 7.15 3.81
N TYR A 14 0.03 8.46 3.99
CA TYR A 14 -1.18 9.21 4.34
C TYR A 14 -2.24 9.19 3.22
N ILE A 15 -1.82 9.34 1.96
CA ILE A 15 -2.68 9.22 0.79
C ILE A 15 -3.27 7.80 0.69
N ALA A 16 -2.42 6.78 0.86
CA ALA A 16 -2.86 5.39 0.87
C ALA A 16 -3.94 5.16 1.94
N PHE A 17 -3.70 5.59 3.18
CA PHE A 17 -4.67 5.49 4.26
C PHE A 17 -5.98 6.23 3.96
N SER A 18 -5.89 7.45 3.45
CA SER A 18 -7.04 8.29 3.08
C SER A 18 -7.89 7.64 1.99
N LEU A 19 -7.28 6.92 1.04
CA LEU A 19 -8.02 6.20 0.01
C LEU A 19 -8.83 5.03 0.56
N TYR A 20 -8.29 4.29 1.53
CA TYR A 20 -9.07 3.26 2.24
C TYR A 20 -10.23 3.88 3.04
N HIS A 21 -10.03 5.07 3.62
CA HIS A 21 -11.09 5.80 4.29
C HIS A 21 -12.18 6.26 3.32
N LEU A 22 -11.79 6.83 2.17
CA LEU A 22 -12.71 7.26 1.11
C LEU A 22 -13.47 6.08 0.52
N ASP A 23 -12.84 4.92 0.36
CA ASP A 23 -13.51 3.71 -0.11
C ASP A 23 -14.63 3.28 0.86
N LYS A 24 -14.37 3.32 2.18
CA LYS A 24 -15.41 3.07 3.18
C LYS A 24 -16.53 4.11 3.12
N GLN A 25 -16.20 5.39 2.99
CA GLN A 25 -17.22 6.45 2.84
C GLN A 25 -18.06 6.25 1.56
N ARG A 26 -17.45 5.83 0.45
CA ARG A 26 -18.17 5.53 -0.80
C ARG A 26 -19.09 4.33 -0.64
N ALA A 27 -18.67 3.30 0.10
CA ALA A 27 -19.52 2.16 0.44
C ALA A 27 -20.75 2.57 1.27
N ILE A 28 -20.58 3.51 2.22
CA ILE A 28 -21.70 4.05 3.02
C ILE A 28 -22.63 4.91 2.16
N LYS A 29 -22.08 5.73 1.25
CA LYS A 29 -22.85 6.60 0.35
C LYS A 29 -23.42 5.88 -0.89
N GLY A 30 -23.33 4.55 -0.97
CA GLY A 30 -23.81 3.76 -2.11
C GLY A 30 -23.12 4.06 -3.45
N LYS A 31 -21.95 4.73 -3.44
CA LYS A 31 -21.20 5.08 -4.65
C LYS A 31 -20.30 3.91 -5.09
N GLN A 32 -19.85 3.93 -6.35
CA GLN A 32 -18.90 2.94 -6.86
C GLN A 32 -17.65 2.85 -5.96
N ARG A 33 -17.34 1.62 -5.55
CA ARG A 33 -16.15 1.29 -4.75
C ARG A 33 -14.89 1.43 -5.59
N ILE A 34 -13.78 1.78 -4.95
CA ILE A 34 -12.49 1.90 -5.61
C ILE A 34 -12.01 0.50 -6.02
N SER A 35 -11.50 0.40 -7.25
CA SER A 35 -10.98 -0.87 -7.78
C SER A 35 -9.77 -1.33 -6.95
N GLU A 36 -9.73 -2.63 -6.65
CA GLU A 36 -8.66 -3.26 -5.87
C GLU A 36 -7.28 -3.01 -6.49
N LYS A 37 -7.22 -2.92 -7.82
CA LYS A 37 -6.00 -2.61 -8.57
C LYS A 37 -5.39 -1.27 -8.16
N ASN A 38 -6.19 -0.20 -8.05
CA ASN A 38 -5.67 1.13 -7.70
C ASN A 38 -5.08 1.16 -6.28
N LEU A 39 -5.72 0.47 -5.34
CA LEU A 39 -5.24 0.34 -3.96
C LEU A 39 -3.91 -0.41 -3.91
N LEU A 40 -3.76 -1.47 -4.70
CA LEU A 40 -2.51 -2.23 -4.85
C LEU A 40 -1.42 -1.40 -5.53
N THR A 41 -1.75 -0.61 -6.55
CA THR A 41 -0.79 0.26 -7.24
C THR A 41 -0.18 1.27 -6.27
N ILE A 42 -0.99 1.93 -5.45
CA ILE A 42 -0.48 2.91 -4.46
C ILE A 42 0.36 2.24 -3.37
N ALA A 43 -0.02 1.02 -2.95
CA ALA A 43 0.82 0.23 -2.04
C ALA A 43 2.18 -0.08 -2.69
N ALA A 44 2.20 -0.46 -3.97
CA ALA A 44 3.43 -0.73 -4.71
C ALA A 44 4.34 0.50 -4.87
N PHE A 45 3.78 1.70 -4.97
CA PHE A 45 4.52 2.97 -5.05
C PHE A 45 5.12 3.46 -3.71
N GLY A 46 4.91 2.73 -2.61
CA GLY A 46 5.47 3.04 -1.29
C GLY A 46 4.44 3.32 -0.19
N GLY A 47 3.15 3.17 -0.50
CA GLY A 47 2.06 3.35 0.46
C GLY A 47 1.73 2.10 1.27
N THR A 48 2.62 1.11 1.31
CA THR A 48 2.36 -0.24 1.84
C THR A 48 1.95 -0.20 3.31
N LEU A 49 2.55 0.66 4.14
CA LEU A 49 2.20 0.82 5.57
C LEU A 49 0.81 1.45 5.75
N GLY A 50 0.53 2.56 5.05
CA GLY A 50 -0.75 3.27 5.10
C GLY A 50 -1.89 2.43 4.51
N ALA A 51 -1.60 1.67 3.46
CA ALA A 51 -2.52 0.69 2.88
C ALA A 51 -2.82 -0.45 3.86
N TYR A 52 -1.79 -0.99 4.53
CA TYR A 52 -1.97 -2.05 5.54
C TYR A 52 -2.80 -1.56 6.72
N LEU A 53 -2.49 -0.37 7.26
CA LEU A 53 -3.23 0.26 8.35
C LEU A 53 -4.68 0.55 7.94
N GLY A 54 -4.91 1.08 6.73
CA GLY A 54 -6.24 1.30 6.19
C GLY A 54 -7.04 -0.01 6.06
N MET A 55 -6.40 -1.06 5.54
CA MET A 55 -7.02 -2.39 5.39
C MET A 55 -7.43 -2.99 6.75
N GLN A 56 -6.58 -2.85 7.77
CA GLN A 56 -6.88 -3.31 9.14
C GLN A 56 -7.98 -2.46 9.80
N LYS A 57 -7.84 -1.13 9.78
CA LYS A 57 -8.74 -0.19 10.46
C LYS A 57 -10.17 -0.27 9.95
N TYR A 58 -10.33 -0.36 8.63
CA TYR A 58 -11.65 -0.35 8.00
C TYR A 58 -12.24 -1.75 7.81
N ARG A 59 -11.50 -2.82 8.15
CA ARG A 59 -11.83 -4.24 7.91
C ARG A 59 -12.43 -4.45 6.51
N HIS A 60 -12.00 -3.63 5.56
CA HIS A 60 -12.62 -3.54 4.25
C HIS A 60 -11.97 -4.57 3.36
N LYS A 61 -12.77 -5.50 2.83
CA LYS A 61 -12.34 -6.58 1.94
C LYS A 61 -11.19 -7.46 2.47
N THR A 62 -11.06 -7.61 3.78
CA THR A 62 -10.09 -8.55 4.39
C THR A 62 -10.47 -10.03 4.18
N LYS A 63 -11.69 -10.31 3.70
CA LYS A 63 -12.20 -11.66 3.40
C LYS A 63 -11.87 -12.16 1.98
N LYS A 64 -11.54 -11.28 1.01
CA LYS A 64 -11.13 -11.76 -0.32
C LYS A 64 -9.67 -12.19 -0.27
N LEU A 65 -9.45 -13.49 -0.17
CA LEU A 65 -8.12 -14.10 -0.16
C LEU A 65 -7.27 -13.61 -1.35
N SER A 66 -7.90 -13.43 -2.52
CA SER A 66 -7.28 -12.92 -3.75
C SER A 66 -6.60 -11.57 -3.54
N PHE A 67 -7.26 -10.64 -2.84
CA PHE A 67 -6.69 -9.31 -2.58
C PHE A 67 -5.53 -9.37 -1.59
N LYS A 68 -5.65 -10.21 -0.56
CA LYS A 68 -4.59 -10.45 0.41
C LYS A 68 -3.35 -11.05 -0.26
N LEU A 69 -3.53 -12.04 -1.13
CA LEU A 69 -2.44 -12.68 -1.89
C LEU A 69 -1.71 -11.67 -2.76
N TRP A 70 -2.42 -10.81 -3.49
CA TRP A 70 -1.79 -9.75 -4.29
C TRP A 70 -1.04 -8.74 -3.42
N PHE A 71 -1.62 -8.32 -2.30
CA PHE A 71 -0.97 -7.39 -1.37
C PHE A 71 0.32 -7.98 -0.78
N TYR A 72 0.27 -9.20 -0.25
CA TYR A 72 1.46 -9.89 0.26
C TYR A 72 2.47 -10.18 -0.85
N GLY A 73 2.03 -10.50 -2.07
CA GLY A 73 2.90 -10.66 -3.23
C GLY A 73 3.71 -9.41 -3.55
N ILE A 74 3.06 -8.24 -3.56
CA ILE A 74 3.73 -6.94 -3.75
C ILE A 74 4.70 -6.65 -2.60
N LEU A 75 4.32 -6.98 -1.37
CA LEU A 75 5.15 -6.79 -0.17
C LEU A 75 6.43 -7.64 -0.25
N ILE A 76 6.30 -8.91 -0.59
CA ILE A 76 7.44 -9.82 -0.80
C ILE A 76 8.31 -9.32 -1.96
N LEU A 77 7.69 -8.90 -3.08
CA LEU A 77 8.42 -8.35 -4.22
C LEU A 77 9.23 -7.10 -3.83
N GLN A 78 8.65 -6.18 -3.05
CA GLN A 78 9.36 -5.00 -2.53
C GLN A 78 10.53 -5.39 -1.62
N ILE A 79 10.34 -6.36 -0.71
CA ILE A 79 11.40 -6.84 0.17
C ILE A 79 12.53 -7.48 -0.63
N VAL A 80 12.21 -8.36 -1.58
CA VAL A 80 13.19 -9.02 -2.46
C VAL A 80 13.94 -7.99 -3.30
N PHE A 81 13.24 -7.01 -3.89
CA PHE A 81 13.85 -5.94 -4.67
C PHE A 81 14.79 -5.09 -3.81
N PHE A 82 14.34 -4.69 -2.62
CA PHE A 82 15.15 -3.92 -1.68
C PHE A 82 16.39 -4.70 -1.25
N PHE A 83 16.24 -5.99 -0.93
CA PHE A 83 17.34 -6.87 -0.55
C PHE A 83 18.33 -7.09 -1.70
N ALA A 84 17.84 -7.28 -2.93
CA ALA A 84 18.68 -7.40 -4.12
C ALA A 84 19.47 -6.13 -4.40
N VAL A 85 18.83 -4.95 -4.27
CA VAL A 85 19.49 -3.65 -4.42
C VAL A 85 20.53 -3.42 -3.31
N TYR A 86 20.20 -3.74 -2.05
CA TYR A 86 21.14 -3.63 -0.94
C TYR A 86 22.35 -4.56 -1.10
N LYS A 87 22.10 -5.80 -1.52
CA LYS A 87 23.17 -6.76 -1.77
C LYS A 87 24.10 -6.28 -2.89
N LYS A 88 23.55 -5.67 -3.95
CA LYS A 88 24.33 -5.09 -5.06
C LYS A 88 25.13 -3.85 -4.66
N ARG A 89 24.67 -3.10 -3.66
CA ARG A 89 25.33 -1.90 -3.12
C ARG A 89 26.48 -2.23 -2.16
N PHE A 90 26.41 -3.37 -1.45
CA PHE A 90 27.44 -3.80 -0.48
C PHE A 90 28.62 -4.52 -1.15
N PHE A 91 28.46 -5.00 -2.38
CA PHE A 91 29.50 -5.73 -3.13
C PHE A 91 30.22 -4.86 -4.18
N ILE A 92 30.11 -3.53 -4.09
CA ILE A 92 30.85 -2.57 -4.93
C ILE A 92 31.78 -1.72 -4.07
#